data_AF-A0A967T561-F1
#
_entry.id   AF-A0A967T561-F1
#
_cell.length_a   1.000
_cell.length_b   1.000
_cell.length_c   1.000
_cell.angle_alpha   90.00
_cell.angle_beta   90.00
_cell.angle_gamma   90.00
#
_symmetry.space_group_name_H-M   'P 1'
#
loop_
_entity.id
_entity.type
_entity.pdbx_description
1 polymer ?
#
loop_
_entity_poly.entity_id
_entity_poly.type
_entity_poly.pdbx_seq_one_letter_code
_entity_poly.pdbx_strand_id
1 'polypeptide(L)'
;MAVKSLRVDTLQAALGIERILDDHQGPVEEVVIDHDGFLFDLIRTHRDKPEFVLPDRADMTRTTHCLRSFSRRVEKACKDRGIRVSGDLAPPVETYGHPVVESDLLLVPKGRITERGIRENIRTYLHKRGSAAQLAWAQLWQWVHHATGVLDEGRIVTEDLLRKLIDEEVGAAASAEATARGCELTTIVLEESFTMPAA
;
A
#
# COMPACT_ATOMS: atom_id res chain seq x y z
N MET A 1 -22.17 -1.68 -22.67
CA MET A 1 -21.14 -2.75 -22.62
C MET A 1 -20.32 -2.48 -21.36
N ALA A 2 -20.04 -3.50 -20.54
CA ALA A 2 -19.18 -3.29 -19.38
C ALA A 2 -17.74 -3.07 -19.88
N VAL A 3 -17.15 -1.92 -19.53
CA VAL A 3 -15.72 -1.66 -19.78
C VAL A 3 -14.94 -2.76 -19.06
N LYS A 4 -14.15 -3.54 -19.79
CA LYS A 4 -13.27 -4.55 -19.20
C LYS A 4 -12.05 -3.84 -18.62
N SER A 5 -12.01 -3.73 -17.30
CA SER A 5 -10.89 -3.13 -16.57
C SER A 5 -9.97 -4.19 -15.97
N LEU A 6 -8.67 -3.91 -15.99
CA LEU A 6 -7.63 -4.71 -15.34
C LEU A 6 -6.99 -3.87 -14.22
N ARG A 7 -7.01 -4.36 -12.98
CA ARG A 7 -6.30 -3.70 -11.87
C ARG A 7 -4.83 -4.11 -11.88
N VAL A 8 -3.95 -3.14 -11.66
CA VAL A 8 -2.51 -3.36 -11.45
C VAL A 8 -2.12 -2.77 -10.11
N ASP A 9 -1.73 -3.66 -9.20
CA ASP A 9 -1.55 -3.39 -7.77
C ASP A 9 -0.40 -4.21 -7.16
N THR A 10 0.46 -4.82 -7.98
CA THR A 10 1.63 -5.59 -7.49
C THR A 10 2.86 -5.26 -8.30
N LEU A 11 4.03 -5.45 -7.70
CA LEU A 11 5.33 -5.28 -8.36
C LEU A 11 5.41 -6.16 -9.62
N GLN A 12 5.03 -7.43 -9.49
CA GLN A 12 5.10 -8.39 -10.59
C GLN A 12 4.11 -8.06 -11.71
N ALA A 13 2.90 -7.55 -11.38
CA ALA A 13 1.96 -7.10 -12.40
C ALA A 13 2.49 -5.90 -13.18
N ALA A 14 3.12 -4.92 -12.52
CA ALA A 14 3.71 -3.78 -13.23
C ALA A 14 4.92 -4.17 -14.08
N LEU A 15 5.78 -5.08 -13.61
CA LEU A 15 6.93 -5.55 -14.38
C LEU A 15 6.53 -6.39 -15.60
N GLY A 16 5.47 -7.20 -15.46
CA GLY A 16 4.98 -8.10 -16.51
C GLY A 16 3.77 -7.58 -17.29
N ILE A 17 3.43 -6.29 -17.19
CA ILE A 17 2.16 -5.75 -17.70
C ILE A 17 1.95 -6.00 -19.20
N GLU A 18 2.98 -5.93 -20.04
CA GLU A 18 2.86 -6.24 -21.46
C GLU A 18 2.39 -7.67 -21.67
N ARG A 19 3.04 -8.64 -21.02
CA ARG A 19 2.64 -10.05 -21.10
C ARG A 19 1.23 -10.26 -20.57
N ILE A 20 0.87 -9.61 -19.46
CA ILE A 20 -0.48 -9.71 -18.89
C ILE A 20 -1.53 -9.22 -19.90
N LEU A 21 -1.26 -8.10 -20.58
CA LEU A 21 -2.16 -7.55 -21.59
C LEU A 21 -2.21 -8.43 -22.85
N ASP A 22 -1.08 -8.97 -23.29
CA ASP A 22 -0.98 -9.81 -24.49
C ASP A 22 -1.66 -11.19 -24.27
N ASP A 23 -1.58 -11.75 -23.06
CA ASP A 23 -2.18 -13.04 -22.68
C ASP A 23 -3.65 -12.91 -22.22
N HIS A 24 -4.17 -11.69 -22.07
CA HIS A 24 -5.51 -11.47 -21.53
C HIS A 24 -6.61 -11.99 -22.46
N GLN A 25 -7.60 -12.69 -21.90
CA GLN A 25 -8.75 -13.19 -22.68
C GLN A 25 -9.74 -12.07 -23.03
N GLY A 26 -9.54 -11.49 -24.21
CA GLY A 26 -10.38 -10.43 -24.78
C GLY A 26 -9.86 -9.02 -24.48
N PRO A 27 -10.49 -7.99 -25.05
CA PRO A 27 -9.95 -6.64 -25.02
C PRO A 27 -9.95 -6.08 -23.58
N VAL A 28 -8.84 -5.45 -23.20
CA VAL A 28 -8.73 -4.60 -22.01
C VAL A 28 -8.90 -3.15 -22.47
N GLU A 29 -9.93 -2.48 -21.98
CA GLU A 29 -10.23 -1.09 -22.36
C GLU A 29 -9.63 -0.09 -21.36
N GLU A 30 -9.40 -0.55 -20.12
CA GLU A 30 -8.89 0.27 -19.03
C GLU A 30 -7.96 -0.54 -18.13
N VAL A 31 -6.85 0.07 -17.73
CA VAL A 31 -6.00 -0.38 -16.63
C VAL A 31 -6.16 0.56 -15.45
N VAL A 32 -6.49 0.03 -14.28
CA VAL A 32 -6.68 0.79 -13.04
C VAL A 32 -5.46 0.59 -12.14
N ILE A 33 -4.73 1.67 -11.89
CA ILE A 33 -3.58 1.68 -10.99
C ILE A 33 -4.06 1.82 -9.55
N ASP A 34 -3.56 0.97 -8.66
CA ASP A 34 -3.84 1.00 -7.22
C ASP A 34 -2.53 1.12 -6.44
N HIS A 35 -2.26 2.30 -5.89
CA HIS A 35 -1.01 2.54 -5.13
C HIS A 35 -1.02 1.86 -3.78
N ASP A 36 -2.17 1.81 -3.10
CA ASP A 36 -2.26 1.18 -1.78
C ASP A 36 -2.01 -0.33 -1.89
N GLY A 37 -2.56 -0.97 -2.94
CA GLY A 37 -2.33 -2.37 -3.23
C GLY A 37 -0.86 -2.65 -3.56
N PHE A 38 -0.22 -1.77 -4.35
CA PHE A 38 1.20 -1.89 -4.67
C PHE A 38 2.10 -1.76 -3.44
N LEU A 39 1.85 -0.79 -2.56
CA LEU A 39 2.60 -0.64 -1.31
C LEU A 39 2.37 -1.83 -0.37
N PHE A 40 1.14 -2.33 -0.29
CA PHE A 40 0.82 -3.54 0.45
C PHE A 40 1.61 -4.74 -0.09
N ASP A 41 1.68 -4.91 -1.42
CA ASP A 41 2.46 -5.97 -2.07
C ASP A 41 3.96 -5.87 -1.73
N LEU A 42 4.52 -4.66 -1.72
CA LEU A 42 5.91 -4.43 -1.30
C LEU A 42 6.14 -4.84 0.16
N ILE A 43 5.27 -4.41 1.09
CA ILE A 43 5.37 -4.81 2.51
C ILE A 43 5.29 -6.33 2.62
N ARG A 44 4.27 -6.97 2.04
CA ARG A 44 4.04 -8.41 2.12
C ARG A 44 5.23 -9.21 1.56
N THR A 45 5.75 -8.80 0.40
CA THR A 45 6.84 -9.48 -0.31
C THR A 45 8.18 -9.29 0.38
N HIS A 46 8.41 -8.15 1.02
CA HIS A 46 9.67 -7.78 1.65
C HIS A 46 9.56 -7.61 3.18
N ARG A 47 8.58 -8.27 3.81
CA ARG A 47 8.26 -8.17 5.23
C ARG A 47 9.41 -8.50 6.19
N ASP A 48 10.45 -9.19 5.73
CA ASP A 48 11.60 -9.56 6.55
C ASP A 48 12.77 -8.57 6.39
N LYS A 49 12.59 -7.50 5.60
CA LYS A 49 13.65 -6.58 5.17
C LYS A 49 13.44 -5.16 5.72
N PRO A 50 14.24 -4.71 6.70
CA PRO A 50 14.12 -3.36 7.30
C PRO A 50 14.25 -2.21 6.28
N GLU A 51 14.95 -2.42 5.17
CA GLU A 51 15.08 -1.45 4.10
C GLU A 51 13.74 -1.19 3.37
N PHE A 52 12.75 -2.06 3.50
CA PHE A 52 11.39 -1.88 2.97
C PHE A 52 10.38 -1.33 3.98
N VAL A 53 10.82 -0.95 5.18
CA VAL A 53 9.97 -0.25 6.14
C VAL A 53 9.55 1.11 5.60
N LEU A 54 8.23 1.27 5.42
CA LEU A 54 7.60 2.47 4.88
C LEU A 54 7.38 3.51 5.99
N PRO A 55 7.47 4.81 5.66
CA PRO A 55 7.09 5.88 6.58
C PRO A 55 5.57 6.00 6.70
N ASP A 56 5.12 7.01 7.43
CA ASP A 56 3.72 7.45 7.46
C ASP A 56 3.13 7.49 6.04
N ARG A 57 1.92 6.94 5.86
CA ARG A 57 1.21 6.97 4.56
C ARG A 57 1.08 8.37 3.95
N ALA A 58 1.04 9.41 4.79
CA ALA A 58 0.94 10.80 4.34
C ALA A 58 2.18 11.25 3.55
N ASP A 59 3.33 10.61 3.81
CA ASP A 59 4.59 10.84 3.09
C ASP A 59 4.68 9.98 1.81
N MET A 60 3.81 8.98 1.66
CA MET A 60 3.69 8.12 0.48
C MET A 60 2.74 8.73 -0.56
N THR A 61 3.16 9.84 -1.16
CA THR A 61 2.37 10.55 -2.17
C THR A 61 2.61 10.00 -3.58
N ARG A 62 1.71 10.31 -4.53
CA ARG A 62 1.86 9.88 -5.93
C ARG A 62 3.12 10.39 -6.65
N THR A 63 3.86 11.33 -6.06
CA THR A 63 5.15 11.83 -6.59
C THR A 63 6.36 11.12 -5.98
N THR A 64 6.17 10.34 -4.91
CA THR A 64 7.19 9.47 -4.33
C THR A 64 7.77 8.56 -5.39
N HIS A 65 9.09 8.36 -5.38
CA HIS A 65 9.82 7.75 -6.49
C HIS A 65 9.21 6.41 -6.95
N CYS A 66 9.05 5.43 -6.04
CA CYS A 66 8.47 4.13 -6.38
C CYS A 66 7.05 4.22 -6.97
N LEU A 67 6.18 5.05 -6.40
CA LEU A 67 4.78 5.23 -6.86
C LEU A 67 4.71 5.92 -8.22
N ARG A 68 5.53 6.95 -8.43
CA ARG A 68 5.64 7.63 -9.72
C ARG A 68 6.22 6.70 -10.79
N SER A 69 7.23 5.92 -10.45
CA SER A 69 7.83 4.92 -11.34
C SER A 69 6.83 3.81 -11.70
N PHE A 70 6.06 3.33 -10.72
CA PHE A 70 4.96 2.39 -10.92
C PHE A 70 3.90 2.93 -11.90
N SER A 71 3.39 4.15 -11.68
CA SER A 71 2.43 4.79 -12.60
C SER A 71 3.01 4.89 -14.01
N ARG A 72 4.23 5.41 -14.16
CA ARG A 72 4.89 5.57 -15.47
C ARG A 72 5.08 4.24 -16.20
N ARG A 73 5.43 3.17 -15.48
CA ARG A 73 5.66 1.84 -16.04
C ARG A 73 4.38 1.29 -16.67
N VAL A 74 3.26 1.41 -15.96
CA VAL A 74 1.94 0.95 -16.42
C VAL A 74 1.42 1.82 -17.54
N GLU A 75 1.49 3.15 -17.39
CA GLU A 75 1.08 4.11 -18.42
C GLU A 75 1.81 3.89 -19.74
N LYS A 76 3.13 3.66 -19.69
CA LYS A 76 3.92 3.41 -20.89
C LYS A 76 3.47 2.16 -21.64
N ALA A 77 3.20 1.07 -20.91
CA ALA A 77 2.76 -0.19 -21.52
C ALA A 77 1.38 -0.09 -22.16
N CYS A 78 0.48 0.70 -21.55
CA CYS A 78 -0.89 0.91 -22.01
C CYS A 78 -0.96 1.89 -23.19
N LYS A 79 -0.15 2.97 -23.15
CA LYS A 79 -0.14 4.03 -24.16
C LYS A 79 0.14 3.49 -25.55
N ASP A 80 1.11 2.59 -25.69
CA ASP A 80 1.49 1.98 -26.97
C ASP A 80 0.36 1.10 -27.56
N ARG A 81 -0.61 0.71 -26.73
CA ARG A 81 -1.75 -0.17 -27.08
C ARG A 81 -3.09 0.57 -27.18
N GLY A 82 -3.11 1.88 -26.94
CA GLY A 82 -4.35 2.67 -26.92
C GLY A 82 -5.28 2.34 -25.73
N ILE A 83 -4.75 1.74 -24.66
CA ILE A 83 -5.52 1.37 -23.46
C ILE A 83 -5.54 2.55 -22.51
N ARG A 84 -6.72 2.89 -21.96
CA ARG A 84 -6.87 3.97 -20.99
C ARG A 84 -6.26 3.56 -19.65
N VAL A 85 -5.66 4.50 -18.94
CA VAL A 85 -5.19 4.27 -17.57
C VAL A 85 -5.92 5.22 -16.62
N SER A 86 -6.35 4.70 -15.46
CA SER A 86 -7.05 5.45 -14.42
C SER A 86 -6.62 5.00 -13.02
N GLY A 87 -7.27 5.52 -11.97
CA GLY A 87 -6.94 5.22 -10.56
C GLY A 87 -5.91 6.20 -9.98
N ASP A 88 -4.91 5.67 -9.27
CA ASP A 88 -3.89 6.45 -8.58
C ASP A 88 -2.77 6.94 -9.51
N LEU A 89 -3.12 7.79 -10.47
CA LEU A 89 -2.15 8.34 -11.41
C LEU A 89 -1.24 9.37 -10.76
N ALA A 90 0.08 9.18 -10.93
CA ALA A 90 1.06 10.22 -10.70
C ALA A 90 0.86 11.40 -11.67
N PRO A 91 1.23 12.63 -11.28
CA PRO A 91 1.19 13.77 -12.19
C PRO A 91 2.03 13.50 -13.45
N PRO A 92 1.58 13.97 -14.64
CA PRO A 92 2.35 13.84 -15.87
C PRO A 92 3.73 14.48 -15.75
N VAL A 93 4.73 13.88 -16.41
CA VAL A 93 6.08 14.44 -16.54
C VAL A 93 6.37 14.74 -18.01
N GLU A 94 7.02 15.88 -18.28
CA GLU A 94 7.26 16.36 -19.65
C GLU A 94 8.16 15.42 -20.46
N THR A 95 9.18 14.85 -19.81
CA THR A 95 10.08 13.87 -20.42
C THR A 95 10.12 12.59 -19.61
N TYR A 96 9.76 11.49 -20.28
CA TYR A 96 10.09 10.15 -19.80
C TYR A 96 11.60 9.99 -19.97
N GLY A 97 12.35 10.01 -18.87
CA GLY A 97 13.78 9.74 -18.87
C GLY A 97 14.09 8.28 -19.27
N HIS A 98 15.07 7.67 -18.61
CA HIS A 98 15.39 6.26 -18.82
C HIS A 98 14.15 5.33 -18.63
N PRO A 99 14.12 4.17 -19.31
CA PRO A 99 13.10 3.16 -19.07
C PRO A 99 12.99 2.82 -17.58
N VAL A 100 11.77 2.71 -17.07
CA VAL A 100 11.54 2.30 -15.68
C VAL A 100 11.94 0.84 -15.53
N VAL A 101 12.86 0.56 -14.61
CA VAL A 101 13.35 -0.78 -14.28
C VAL A 101 12.89 -1.20 -12.88
N GLU A 102 13.04 -2.48 -12.54
CA GLU A 102 12.63 -3.02 -11.23
C GLU A 102 13.20 -2.24 -10.05
N SER A 103 14.47 -1.82 -10.11
CA SER A 103 15.07 -1.03 -9.03
C SER A 103 14.30 0.26 -8.77
N ASP A 104 13.75 0.92 -9.80
CA ASP A 104 12.96 2.15 -9.62
C ASP A 104 11.66 1.90 -8.85
N LEU A 105 11.04 0.73 -9.00
CA LEU A 105 9.82 0.36 -8.27
C LEU A 105 10.12 -0.01 -6.81
N LEU A 106 11.35 -0.46 -6.52
CA LEU A 106 11.79 -0.87 -5.19
C LEU A 106 12.37 0.28 -4.35
N LEU A 107 12.57 1.47 -4.93
CA LEU A 107 13.09 2.65 -4.23
C LEU A 107 12.01 3.29 -3.33
N VAL A 108 11.80 2.67 -2.17
CA VAL A 108 10.93 3.21 -1.11
C VAL A 108 11.66 4.29 -0.29
N PRO A 109 11.01 5.41 0.07
CA PRO A 109 11.65 6.46 0.84
C PRO A 109 11.84 6.04 2.30
N LYS A 110 12.81 6.66 2.95
CA LYS A 110 12.86 6.74 4.42
C LYS A 110 12.18 8.03 4.85
N GLY A 111 11.37 7.94 5.89
CA GLY A 111 10.60 9.06 6.41
C GLY A 111 10.24 8.81 7.87
N ARG A 112 9.34 9.63 8.39
CA ARG A 112 8.94 9.55 9.80
C ARG A 112 7.84 8.51 9.98
N ILE A 113 7.88 7.85 11.12
CA ILE A 113 6.74 7.12 11.67
C ILE A 113 6.25 7.97 12.84
N THR A 114 4.96 8.30 12.89
CA THR A 114 4.41 9.15 13.95
C THR A 114 3.22 8.48 14.64
N GLU A 115 2.92 8.88 15.88
CA GLU A 115 1.69 8.42 16.54
C GLU A 115 0.45 8.80 15.72
N ARG A 116 0.47 9.99 15.09
CA ARG A 116 -0.59 10.41 14.16
C ARG A 116 -0.72 9.42 13.00
N GLY A 117 0.39 8.97 12.41
CA GLY A 117 0.41 7.94 11.35
C GLY A 117 -0.16 6.60 11.81
N ILE A 118 0.16 6.17 13.03
CA ILE A 118 -0.43 4.97 13.66
C ILE A 118 -1.95 5.13 13.77
N ARG A 119 -2.42 6.23 14.36
CA ARG A 119 -3.86 6.49 14.50
C ARG A 119 -4.57 6.60 13.16
N GLU A 120 -3.94 7.19 12.16
CA GLU A 120 -4.45 7.22 10.78
C GLU A 120 -4.60 5.81 10.19
N ASN A 121 -3.62 4.92 10.41
CA ASN A 121 -3.73 3.51 10.02
C ASN A 121 -4.91 2.83 10.71
N ILE A 122 -5.04 2.99 12.03
CA ILE A 122 -6.15 2.41 12.78
C ILE A 122 -7.49 2.91 12.24
N ARG A 123 -7.69 4.23 12.11
CA ARG A 123 -8.94 4.78 11.57
C ARG A 123 -9.20 4.33 10.15
N THR A 124 -8.17 4.25 9.30
CA THR A 124 -8.31 3.77 7.93
C THR A 124 -8.81 2.33 7.93
N TYR A 125 -8.22 1.47 8.75
CA TYR A 125 -8.67 0.10 8.88
C TYR A 125 -10.11 0.03 9.43
N LEU A 126 -10.47 0.80 10.45
CA LEU A 126 -11.83 0.78 11.02
C LEU A 126 -12.90 1.18 9.97
N HIS A 127 -12.63 2.17 9.11
CA HIS A 127 -13.68 2.76 8.26
C HIS A 127 -13.59 2.42 6.77
N LYS A 128 -12.43 2.01 6.27
CA LYS A 128 -12.19 1.70 4.85
C LYS A 128 -12.16 0.19 4.61
N ARG A 129 -12.15 -0.19 3.34
CA ARG A 129 -12.09 -1.57 2.83
C ARG A 129 -11.12 -1.63 1.66
N GLY A 130 -10.81 -2.84 1.19
CA GLY A 130 -9.93 -3.07 0.06
C GLY A 130 -8.48 -2.70 0.37
N SER A 131 -7.74 -2.26 -0.65
CA SER A 131 -6.31 -1.96 -0.59
C SER A 131 -5.94 -0.94 0.48
N ALA A 132 -6.75 0.09 0.69
CA ALA A 132 -6.52 1.08 1.75
C ALA A 132 -6.50 0.45 3.15
N ALA A 133 -7.42 -0.49 3.43
CA ALA A 133 -7.43 -1.22 4.69
C ALA A 133 -6.27 -2.23 4.76
N GLN A 134 -5.93 -2.88 3.63
CA GLN A 134 -4.82 -3.83 3.55
C GLN A 134 -3.47 -3.17 3.86
N LEU A 135 -3.19 -2.03 3.22
CA LEU A 135 -2.01 -1.24 3.51
C LEU A 135 -1.99 -0.77 4.97
N ALA A 136 -3.15 -0.38 5.51
CA ALA A 136 -3.24 0.16 6.85
C ALA A 136 -2.79 -0.82 7.93
N TRP A 137 -3.30 -2.05 7.93
CA TRP A 137 -2.87 -3.04 8.91
C TRP A 137 -1.45 -3.52 8.62
N ALA A 138 -1.04 -3.63 7.35
CA ALA A 138 0.30 -4.08 6.98
C ALA A 138 1.39 -3.10 7.44
N GLN A 139 1.15 -1.79 7.38
CA GLN A 139 2.08 -0.79 7.94
C GLN A 139 2.17 -0.90 9.47
N LEU A 140 1.04 -1.08 10.16
CA LEU A 140 1.05 -1.26 11.62
C LEU A 140 1.85 -2.50 12.03
N TRP A 141 1.63 -3.62 11.33
CA TRP A 141 2.43 -4.84 11.48
C TRP A 141 3.91 -4.55 11.25
N GLN A 142 4.24 -3.87 10.16
CA GLN A 142 5.63 -3.56 9.83
C GLN A 142 6.30 -2.73 10.94
N TRP A 143 5.61 -1.75 11.52
CA TRP A 143 6.18 -0.90 12.56
C TRP A 143 6.32 -1.62 13.91
N VAL A 144 5.46 -2.59 14.22
CA VAL A 144 5.59 -3.40 15.45
C VAL A 144 6.70 -4.44 15.32
N HIS A 145 6.84 -5.07 14.15
CA HIS A 145 7.71 -6.25 13.98
C HIS A 145 9.13 -5.93 13.51
N HIS A 146 9.42 -4.70 13.08
CA HIS A 146 10.78 -4.29 12.71
C HIS A 146 11.41 -3.36 13.75
N ALA A 147 12.69 -3.58 14.05
CA ALA A 147 13.49 -2.71 14.92
C ALA A 147 13.61 -1.25 14.43
N THR A 148 13.34 -0.99 13.13
CA THR A 148 13.30 0.36 12.55
C THR A 148 11.92 1.03 12.65
N GLY A 149 10.93 0.36 13.23
CA GLY A 149 9.63 0.91 13.60
C GLY A 149 9.75 1.84 14.81
N VAL A 150 10.45 2.96 14.61
CA VAL A 150 10.73 3.95 15.65
C VAL A 150 9.99 5.23 15.30
N LEU A 151 9.24 5.75 16.27
CA LEU A 151 8.59 7.05 16.16
C LEU A 151 9.63 8.14 15.94
N ASP A 152 9.23 9.25 15.34
CA ASP A 152 10.08 10.42 15.11
C ASP A 152 10.69 11.03 16.38
N GLU A 153 10.05 10.81 17.53
CA GLU A 153 10.55 11.13 18.87
C GLU A 153 11.53 10.09 19.48
N GLY A 154 11.84 9.02 18.76
CA GLY A 154 12.82 7.99 19.15
C GLY A 154 12.25 6.80 19.93
N ARG A 155 10.94 6.77 20.18
CA ARG A 155 10.27 5.67 20.86
C ARG A 155 9.97 4.50 19.90
N ILE A 156 10.28 3.28 20.29
CA ILE A 156 9.92 2.07 19.53
C ILE A 156 8.39 1.87 19.56
N VAL A 157 7.81 1.48 18.42
CA VAL A 157 6.40 1.08 18.34
C VAL A 157 6.24 -0.30 18.96
N THR A 158 5.67 -0.37 20.17
CA THR A 158 5.45 -1.62 20.90
C THR A 158 4.02 -2.13 20.74
N GLU A 159 3.80 -3.42 21.01
CA GLU A 159 2.45 -3.99 21.06
C GLU A 159 1.53 -3.26 22.05
N ASP A 160 2.05 -2.94 23.25
CA ASP A 160 1.29 -2.21 24.28
C ASP A 160 0.86 -0.83 23.82
N LEU A 161 1.74 -0.12 23.12
CA LEU A 161 1.40 1.18 22.53
C LEU A 161 0.28 1.00 21.51
N LEU A 162 0.43 0.03 20.60
CA LEU A 162 -0.56 -0.18 19.55
C LEU A 162 -1.93 -0.59 20.11
N ARG A 163 -1.98 -1.53 21.06
CA ARG A 163 -3.22 -1.96 21.73
C ARG A 163 -3.94 -0.77 22.35
N LYS A 164 -3.21 0.06 23.11
CA LYS A 164 -3.75 1.28 23.72
C LYS A 164 -4.37 2.21 22.66
N LEU A 165 -3.65 2.46 21.57
CA LEU A 165 -4.12 3.36 20.51
C LEU A 165 -5.34 2.79 19.77
N ILE A 166 -5.39 1.47 19.56
CA ILE A 166 -6.56 0.80 18.97
C ILE A 166 -7.77 0.98 19.88
N ASP A 167 -7.65 0.72 21.18
CA ASP A 167 -8.74 0.87 22.14
C ASP A 167 -9.28 2.31 22.17
N GLU A 168 -8.40 3.31 22.13
CA GLU A 168 -8.77 4.72 22.07
C GLU A 168 -9.54 5.08 20.78
N GLU A 169 -9.06 4.67 19.61
CA GLU A 169 -9.73 4.97 18.34
C GLU A 169 -11.05 4.20 18.16
N VAL A 170 -11.12 2.96 18.67
CA VAL A 170 -12.35 2.16 18.73
C VAL A 170 -13.38 2.83 19.66
N GLY A 171 -12.94 3.26 20.84
CA GLY A 171 -13.77 3.98 21.80
C GLY A 171 -14.31 5.30 21.22
N ALA A 172 -13.47 6.03 20.48
CA ALA A 172 -13.87 7.27 19.81
C ALA A 172 -14.88 7.05 18.66
N ALA A 173 -14.74 5.94 17.92
CA ALA A 173 -15.69 5.59 16.85
C ALA A 173 -17.06 5.13 17.38
N ALA A 174 -17.11 4.63 18.62
CA ALA A 174 -18.33 4.33 19.38
C ALA A 174 -19.37 3.50 18.59
N SER A 175 -18.93 2.50 17.84
CA SER A 175 -19.81 1.60 17.07
C SER A 175 -19.42 0.13 17.22
N ALA A 176 -20.41 -0.76 17.16
CA ALA A 176 -20.18 -2.21 17.25
C ALA A 176 -19.29 -2.72 16.11
N GLU A 177 -19.41 -2.13 14.92
CA GLU A 177 -18.54 -2.44 13.78
C GLU A 177 -17.09 -2.04 14.06
N ALA A 178 -16.85 -0.84 14.60
CA ALA A 178 -15.51 -0.42 14.98
C ALA A 178 -14.92 -1.32 16.07
N THR A 179 -15.72 -1.76 17.05
CA THR A 179 -15.27 -2.73 18.06
C THR A 179 -14.85 -4.05 17.42
N ALA A 180 -15.67 -4.63 16.54
CA ALA A 180 -15.35 -5.88 15.87
C ALA A 180 -14.07 -5.77 15.01
N ARG A 181 -13.95 -4.70 14.22
CA ARG A 181 -12.76 -4.44 13.39
C ARG A 181 -11.53 -4.12 14.23
N GLY A 182 -11.67 -3.47 15.38
CA GLY A 182 -10.55 -3.21 16.30
C GLY A 182 -9.97 -4.50 16.89
N CYS A 183 -10.84 -5.44 17.28
CA CYS A 183 -10.43 -6.77 17.73
C CYS A 183 -9.71 -7.55 16.62
N GLU A 184 -10.25 -7.53 15.40
CA GLU A 184 -9.63 -8.12 14.21
C GLU A 184 -8.24 -7.50 13.95
N LEU A 185 -8.15 -6.17 13.93
CA LEU A 185 -6.90 -5.43 13.71
C LEU A 185 -5.83 -5.81 14.73
N THR A 186 -6.22 -5.88 16.01
CA THR A 186 -5.30 -6.26 17.09
C THR A 186 -4.77 -7.67 16.89
N THR A 187 -5.60 -8.59 16.39
CA THR A 187 -5.20 -9.96 16.12
C THR A 187 -4.19 -10.01 14.97
N ILE A 188 -4.54 -9.46 13.82
CA ILE A 188 -3.69 -9.57 12.60
C ILE A 188 -2.37 -8.82 12.72
N VAL A 189 -2.32 -7.71 13.46
CA VAL A 189 -1.08 -6.93 13.58
C VAL A 189 -0.10 -7.58 14.56
N LEU A 190 -0.59 -8.31 15.57
CA LEU A 190 0.25 -8.88 16.62
C LEU A 190 0.62 -10.33 16.38
N GLU A 191 0.08 -10.97 15.33
CA GLU A 191 0.59 -12.24 14.86
C GLU A 191 2.03 -12.10 14.34
N GLU A 192 2.93 -12.99 14.78
CA GLU A 192 4.31 -13.06 14.25
C GLU A 192 4.32 -13.38 12.75
N SER A 193 3.37 -14.18 12.27
CA SER A 193 3.21 -14.47 10.86
C SER A 193 2.41 -13.38 10.16
N PHE A 194 2.92 -12.84 9.06
CA PHE A 194 2.16 -11.98 8.16
C PHE A 194 1.11 -12.81 7.40
N THR A 195 0.00 -13.11 8.07
CA THR A 195 -1.11 -13.90 7.54
C THR A 195 -2.25 -12.97 7.15
N MET A 196 -2.82 -13.18 5.96
CA MET A 196 -3.97 -12.39 5.51
C MET A 196 -5.20 -12.71 6.38
N PRO A 197 -5.97 -11.70 6.82
CA PRO A 197 -7.27 -11.96 7.42
C PRO A 197 -8.17 -12.74 6.47
N ALA A 198 -9.03 -13.59 7.02
CA ALA A 198 -10.05 -14.27 6.23
C ALA A 198 -10.95 -13.24 5.53
N ALA A 199 -11.17 -13.43 4.23
CA ALA A 199 -11.92 -12.51 3.37
C ALA A 199 -13.42 -12.45 3.68
#